data_AF-A0A967FLH0-F1
#
_entry.id   AF-A0A967FLH0-F1
#
_cell.length_a   1.000
_cell.length_b   1.000
_cell.length_c   1.000
_cell.angle_alpha   90.00
_cell.angle_beta   90.00
_cell.angle_gamma   90.00
#
_symmetry.space_group_name_H-M   'P 1'
#
loop_
_entity.id
_entity.type
_entity.pdbx_description
1 polymer ?
#
loop_
_entity_poly.entity_id
_entity_poly.type
_entity_poly.pdbx_seq_one_letter_code
_entity_poly.pdbx_strand_id
1 'polypeptide(L)' 'MDKFYQKHHAKLKAIALILLLVIPFFLHTAAMHGSIFQVKLFLALMIGTMLFVMNKG' A
#
# COMPACT_ATOMS: atom_id res chain seq x y z
N MET A 1 -3.92 -16.45 14.22
CA MET A 1 -4.20 -15.68 12.98
C MET A 1 -3.62 -16.36 11.73
N ASP A 2 -2.91 -17.49 11.88
CA ASP A 2 -1.98 -18.01 10.87
C ASP A 2 -2.63 -18.74 9.68
N LYS A 3 -3.78 -19.41 9.88
CA LYS A 3 -4.42 -20.17 8.79
C LYS A 3 -5.05 -19.29 7.70
N PHE A 4 -5.59 -18.13 8.08
CA PHE A 4 -6.19 -17.19 7.12
C PHE A 4 -5.12 -16.47 6.29
N TYR A 5 -4.04 -16.05 6.96
CA TYR A 5 -2.88 -15.47 6.30
C TYR A 5 -2.23 -16.46 5.36
N GLN A 6 -1.98 -17.71 5.75
CA GLN A 6 -1.38 -18.70 4.84
C GLN A 6 -2.23 -18.98 3.60
N LYS A 7 -3.57 -19.06 3.73
CA LYS A 7 -4.46 -19.36 2.60
C LYS A 7 -4.59 -18.19 1.61
N HIS A 8 -4.49 -16.95 2.09
CA HIS A 8 -4.68 -15.74 1.28
C HIS A 8 -3.39 -14.97 1.03
N HIS A 9 -2.25 -15.48 1.50
CA HIS A 9 -0.93 -14.84 1.42
C HIS A 9 -0.58 -14.38 0.02
N ALA A 10 -0.67 -15.29 -0.96
CA ALA A 10 -0.37 -14.99 -2.35
C ALA A 10 -1.30 -13.92 -2.94
N LYS A 11 -2.59 -13.95 -2.60
CA LYS A 11 -3.56 -12.92 -3.04
C LYS A 11 -3.30 -11.57 -2.38
N LEU A 12 -3.01 -11.55 -1.08
CA LEU A 12 -2.69 -10.33 -0.35
C LEU A 12 -1.39 -9.70 -0.84
N LYS A 13 -0.38 -10.52 -1.16
CA LYS A 13 0.88 -10.06 -1.77
C LYS A 13 0.66 -9.47 -3.16
N ALA A 14 -0.16 -10.12 -4.00
CA ALA A 14 -0.52 -9.59 -5.32
C ALA A 14 -1.28 -8.25 -5.22
N ILE A 15 -2.25 -8.15 -4.31
CA ILE A 15 -2.97 -6.90 -4.05
C ILE A 15 -2.01 -5.81 -3.54
N ALA A 16 -1.10 -6.14 -2.63
CA ALA A 16 -0.11 -5.20 -2.10
C ALA A 16 0.84 -4.69 -3.21
N LEU A 17 1.26 -5.56 -4.13
CA LEU A 17 2.07 -5.19 -5.30
C LEU A 17 1.31 -4.24 -6.24
N ILE A 18 0.03 -4.52 -6.50
CA ILE A 18 -0.82 -3.62 -7.30
C ILE A 18 -1.00 -2.28 -6.59
N LEU A 19 -1.22 -2.26 -5.27
CA LEU A 19 -1.27 -1.03 -4.49
C LEU A 19 0.05 -0.25 -4.58
N LEU A 20 1.20 -0.93 -4.51
CA LEU A 20 2.51 -0.29 -4.60
C LEU A 20 2.72 0.43 -5.93
N LEU A 21 2.15 -0.10 -7.01
CA LEU A 21 2.15 0.53 -8.33
C LEU A 21 1.18 1.71 -8.41
N VAL A 22 0.03 1.63 -7.76
CA VAL A 22 -1.07 2.59 -7.88
C VAL A 22 -0.93 3.80 -6.93
N ILE A 23 -0.39 3.60 -5.73
CA ILE A 23 -0.22 4.66 -4.71
C ILE A 23 0.62 5.85 -5.21
N PRO A 24 1.73 5.69 -5.96
CA PRO A 24 2.50 6.81 -6.50
C PRO A 24 1.68 7.75 -7.40
N PHE A 25 0.76 7.22 -8.20
CA PHE A 25 -0.12 8.03 -9.04
C PHE A 25 -1.09 8.85 -8.20
N PHE A 26 -1.70 8.23 -7.18
CA PHE A 26 -2.56 8.94 -6.24
C PHE A 26 -1.78 9.98 -5.43
N LEU A 27 -0.57 9.66 -4.98
CA LEU A 27 0.30 10.59 -4.27
C LEU A 27 0.64 11.81 -5.13
N HIS A 28 0.97 11.60 -6.41
CA HIS A 28 1.23 12.67 -7.36
C HIS A 28 -0.01 13.56 -7.56
N THR A 29 -1.18 12.96 -7.80
CA THR A 29 -2.42 13.74 -7.94
C THR A 29 -2.77 14.51 -6.66
N ALA A 30 -2.63 13.90 -5.48
CA ALA A 30 -2.89 14.56 -4.20
C ALA A 30 -1.92 15.74 -3.95
N ALA A 31 -0.64 15.57 -4.32
CA ALA A 31 0.35 16.63 -4.24
C ALA A 31 0.04 17.79 -5.21
N MET A 32 -0.41 17.48 -6.43
CA MET A 32 -0.82 18.49 -7.42
C MET A 32 -2.06 19.29 -6.98
N HIS A 33 -3.03 18.64 -6.33
CA HIS A 33 -4.24 19.31 -5.84
C HIS A 33 -4.03 20.03 -4.49
N GLY A 34 -2.79 20.04 -3.96
CA GLY A 34 -2.43 20.78 -2.73
C GLY A 34 -3.00 20.20 -1.43
N SER A 35 -3.54 18.98 -1.45
CA SER A 35 -4.19 18.38 -0.28
C SER A 35 -3.18 17.68 0.64
N ILE A 36 -2.67 18.40 1.64
CA ILE A 36 -1.68 17.89 2.61
C ILE A 36 -2.19 16.64 3.35
N PHE A 37 -3.49 16.59 3.67
CA PHE A 37 -4.10 15.43 4.34
C PHE A 37 -4.05 14.17 3.45
N GLN A 38 -4.43 14.30 2.17
CA GLN A 38 -4.39 13.17 1.23
C GLN A 38 -2.95 12.71 1.00
N VAL A 39 -2.01 13.63 0.87
CA VAL A 39 -0.57 13.29 0.74
C VAL A 39 -0.10 12.48 1.94
N LYS A 40 -0.41 12.92 3.17
CA LYS A 40 -0.04 12.18 4.40
C LYS A 40 -0.68 10.79 4.47
N LEU A 41 -1.95 10.67 4.10
CA LEU A 41 -2.66 9.40 4.05
C LEU A 41 -2.02 8.42 3.06
N PHE A 42 -1.75 8.87 1.83
CA PHE A 42 -1.11 8.05 0.80
C PHE A 42 0.33 7.69 1.16
N LEU A 43 1.07 8.59 1.81
CA LEU A 43 2.41 8.29 2.31
C LEU A 43 2.37 7.17 3.37
N ALA A 44 1.45 7.27 4.32
CA ALA A 44 1.26 6.24 5.34
C ALA A 44 0.86 4.89 4.73
N LEU A 45 -0.03 4.90 3.73
CA LEU A 45 -0.41 3.71 2.97
C LEU A 45 0.77 3.09 2.22
N MET A 46 1.63 3.91 1.59
CA MET A 46 2.83 3.44 0.89
C MET A 46 3.81 2.75 1.85
N ILE A 47 4.10 3.38 2.99
CA ILE A 47 4.99 2.82 4.01
C ILE A 47 4.40 1.52 4.57
N GLY A 48 3.09 1.51 4.88
CA GLY A 48 2.41 0.33 5.39
C GLY A 48 2.42 -0.84 4.40
N THR A 49 2.20 -0.58 3.11
CA THR A 49 2.28 -1.61 2.07
C THR A 49 3.70 -2.10 1.84
N MET A 50 4.71 -1.23 1.85
CA MET A 50 6.13 -1.64 1.81
C MET A 50 6.49 -2.53 2.99
N LEU A 51 6.16 -2.12 4.22
CA LEU A 51 6.44 -2.91 5.42
C LEU A 51 5.72 -4.27 5.40
N PHE A 52 4.49 -4.31 4.92
CA PHE A 52 3.74 -5.55 4.75
C PHE A 52 4.43 -6.50 3.76
N VAL A 53 4.89 -5.99 2.62
CA VAL A 53 5.60 -6.78 1.60
C VAL A 53 7.00 -7.18 2.09
N MET A 54 7.71 -6.36 2.86
CA MET A 54 9.05 -6.70 3.35
C MET A 54 9.02 -7.71 4.50
N ASN A 55 8.08 -7.57 5.44
CA ASN A 55 8.05 -8.37 6.66
C ASN A 55 7.26 -9.68 6.49
N LYS A 56 6.36 -9.73 5.50
CA LYS A 56 5.55 -10.92 5.20
C LYS A 56 5.61 -11.34 3.73
N GLY A 57 6.45 -10.76 2.88
CA GLY A 57 6.64 -11.19 1.50
C GLY A 57 7.45 -12.46 1.36
#